data_AF-X0V9M0-F1
#
_entry.id   AF-X0V9M0-F1
#
_cell.length_a   1.000
_cell.length_b   1.000
_cell.length_c   1.000
_cell.angle_alpha   90.00
_cell.angle_beta   90.00
_cell.angle_gamma   90.00
#
_symmetry.space_group_name_H-M   'P 1'
#
loop_
_entity.id
_entity.type
_entity.pdbx_description
1 polymer ?
#
loop_
_entity_poly.entity_id
_entity_poly.type
_entity_poly.pdbx_seq_one_letter_code
_entity_poly.pdbx_strand_id
1 'polypeptide(L)'
;KQLVDDATRIWRGLRYEQRLNFQLGENSLKLLKRNVSMLDTISGDRIRHELELVLEEEFPEKVLLRAKKLKVLPKLHPALKGDDWLAEKFEQARELSSPNSPSVGLYLALLAYRLNAQESESLISQLRLSKALAQILKDTHNLKDKLDWLAQPGPRPSSIYRFLHDYSLSAITANLLACNSLVIYQHIQFFLDKLRYIRPSLTGNDLKRMGITPGPRIKEVLDLLHDARLDERITTKEGEIDLVEGWVD
;
A
#
# COMPACT_ATOMS: atom_id res chain seq x y z
N LYS A 1 -26.33 -13.47 25.73
CA LYS A 1 -26.15 -14.74 24.99
C LYS A 1 -25.57 -14.52 23.58
N GLN A 2 -26.10 -13.63 22.73
CA GLN A 2 -25.63 -13.47 21.35
C GLN A 2 -24.18 -12.98 21.12
N LEU A 3 -23.56 -12.23 22.03
CA LEU A 3 -22.15 -11.80 21.91
C LEU A 3 -21.14 -12.83 22.43
N VAL A 4 -21.62 -13.88 23.11
CA VAL A 4 -20.78 -14.94 23.69
C VAL A 4 -20.40 -15.98 22.63
N ASP A 5 -21.25 -16.19 21.62
CA ASP A 5 -21.00 -17.14 20.52
C ASP A 5 -20.08 -16.57 19.42
N ASP A 6 -20.02 -15.24 19.30
CA ASP A 6 -19.26 -14.63 18.22
C ASP A 6 -18.74 -13.23 18.58
N ALA A 7 -17.54 -13.17 19.19
CA ALA A 7 -16.92 -11.91 19.56
C ALA A 7 -16.57 -11.03 18.34
N THR A 8 -16.59 -11.55 17.10
CA THR A 8 -16.45 -10.72 15.89
C THR A 8 -17.61 -9.72 15.74
N ARG A 9 -18.76 -9.99 16.37
CA ARG A 9 -19.90 -9.07 16.41
C ARG A 9 -19.56 -7.73 17.06
N ILE A 10 -18.48 -7.63 17.82
CA ILE A 10 -17.96 -6.35 18.31
C ILE A 10 -17.57 -5.46 17.12
N TRP A 11 -16.78 -5.97 16.17
CA TRP A 11 -16.39 -5.25 14.96
C TRP A 11 -17.60 -4.91 14.08
N ARG A 12 -18.53 -5.86 13.91
CA ARG A 12 -19.79 -5.61 13.19
C ARG A 12 -20.63 -4.51 13.84
N GLY A 13 -20.74 -4.52 15.16
CA GLY A 13 -21.47 -3.51 15.91
C GLY A 13 -20.86 -2.12 15.74
N LEU A 14 -19.53 -2.01 15.81
CA LEU A 14 -18.81 -0.76 15.55
C LEU A 14 -19.02 -0.26 14.11
N ARG A 15 -18.95 -1.18 13.15
CA ARG A 15 -19.16 -0.88 11.73
C ARG A 15 -20.56 -0.34 11.47
N TYR A 16 -21.60 -1.03 11.97
CA TYR A 16 -22.98 -0.56 11.82
C TYR A 16 -23.25 0.74 12.57
N GLU A 17 -22.67 0.93 13.77
CA GLU A 17 -22.78 2.19 14.52
C GLU A 17 -22.36 3.37 13.65
N GLN A 18 -21.21 3.27 12.95
CA GLN A 18 -20.70 4.34 12.10
C GLN A 18 -21.46 4.44 10.77
N ARG A 19 -21.70 3.31 10.08
CA ARG A 19 -22.36 3.26 8.77
C ARG A 19 -23.78 3.82 8.81
N LEU A 20 -24.54 3.48 9.85
CA LEU A 20 -25.94 3.90 10.01
C LEU A 20 -26.07 5.16 10.87
N ASN A 21 -24.95 5.76 11.31
CA ASN A 21 -24.88 6.96 12.13
C ASN A 21 -25.80 6.92 13.37
N PHE A 22 -25.83 5.79 14.07
CA PHE A 22 -26.55 5.64 15.34
C PHE A 22 -25.55 5.51 16.50
N GLN A 23 -26.06 5.52 17.74
CA GLN A 23 -25.24 5.28 18.93
C GLN A 23 -25.61 3.95 19.58
N LEU A 24 -24.61 3.13 19.93
CA LEU A 24 -24.84 1.92 20.70
C LEU A 24 -25.45 2.29 22.06
N GLY A 25 -26.65 1.76 22.35
CA GLY A 25 -27.32 1.95 23.64
C GLY A 25 -26.45 1.49 24.82
N GLU A 26 -26.66 2.08 25.99
CA GLU A 26 -25.79 1.88 27.16
C GLU A 26 -25.57 0.40 27.54
N ASN A 27 -26.64 -0.41 27.47
CA ASN A 27 -26.58 -1.84 27.77
C ASN A 27 -25.70 -2.59 26.76
N SER A 28 -25.82 -2.28 25.47
CA SER A 28 -24.98 -2.85 24.42
C SER A 28 -23.52 -2.46 24.60
N LEU A 29 -23.25 -1.22 25.00
CA LEU A 29 -21.90 -0.73 25.27
C LEU A 29 -21.27 -1.40 26.51
N LYS A 30 -22.04 -1.60 27.58
CA LYS A 30 -21.62 -2.36 28.77
C LYS A 30 -21.29 -3.80 28.41
N LEU A 31 -22.13 -4.45 27.59
CA LEU A 31 -21.89 -5.80 27.10
C LEU A 31 -20.64 -5.87 26.21
N LEU A 32 -20.46 -4.93 25.29
CA LEU A 32 -19.28 -4.87 24.44
C LEU A 32 -18.01 -4.78 25.29
N LYS A 33 -17.94 -3.81 26.21
CA LYS A 33 -16.78 -3.61 27.11
C LYS A 33 -16.42 -4.86 27.92
N ARG A 34 -17.42 -5.60 28.41
CA ARG A 34 -17.21 -6.85 29.16
C ARG A 34 -16.65 -7.99 28.30
N ASN A 35 -16.94 -7.99 27.00
CA ASN A 35 -16.56 -9.08 26.09
C ASN A 35 -15.35 -8.74 25.21
N VAL A 36 -14.70 -7.57 25.36
CA VAL A 36 -13.51 -7.21 24.57
C VAL A 36 -12.38 -8.24 24.75
N SER A 37 -12.22 -8.82 25.93
CA SER A 37 -11.24 -9.88 26.19
C SER A 37 -11.53 -11.18 25.43
N MET A 38 -12.79 -11.43 25.05
CA MET A 38 -13.14 -12.61 24.25
C MET A 38 -12.65 -12.52 22.79
N LEU A 39 -12.20 -11.34 22.34
CA LEU A 39 -11.55 -11.23 21.02
C LEU A 39 -10.28 -12.08 20.95
N ASP A 40 -9.60 -12.29 22.08
CA ASP A 40 -8.37 -13.10 22.16
C ASP A 40 -8.66 -14.59 21.86
N THR A 41 -9.92 -15.04 21.93
CA THR A 41 -10.32 -16.43 21.64
C THR A 41 -10.77 -16.64 20.19
N ILE A 42 -10.83 -15.58 19.37
CA ILE A 42 -11.26 -15.66 17.98
C ILE A 42 -10.05 -15.91 17.08
N SER A 43 -10.21 -16.76 16.07
CA SER A 43 -9.14 -17.00 15.10
C SER A 43 -8.80 -15.73 14.30
N GLY A 44 -7.50 -15.58 14.00
CA GLY A 44 -6.98 -14.48 13.18
C GLY A 44 -7.72 -14.28 11.87
N ASP A 45 -8.12 -15.37 11.20
CA ASP A 45 -8.85 -15.33 9.93
C ASP A 45 -10.19 -14.60 10.04
N ARG A 46 -10.92 -14.83 11.14
CA ARG A 46 -12.24 -14.21 11.36
C ARG A 46 -12.10 -12.73 11.74
N ILE A 47 -11.08 -12.41 12.52
CA ILE A 47 -10.75 -11.02 12.87
C ILE A 47 -10.31 -10.25 11.61
N ARG A 48 -9.43 -10.84 10.80
CA ARG A 48 -8.99 -10.28 9.51
C ARG A 48 -10.19 -9.98 8.62
N HIS A 49 -11.10 -10.94 8.46
CA HIS A 49 -12.29 -10.73 7.62
C HIS A 49 -13.13 -9.53 8.07
N GLU A 50 -13.42 -9.38 9.38
CA GLU A 50 -14.13 -8.19 9.84
C GLU A 50 -13.31 -6.91 9.69
N LEU A 51 -11.99 -6.95 9.85
CA LEU A 51 -11.12 -5.79 9.60
C LEU A 51 -11.17 -5.38 8.13
N GLU A 52 -11.06 -6.32 7.19
CA GLU A 52 -11.19 -6.05 5.75
C GLU A 52 -12.54 -5.37 5.45
N LEU A 53 -13.64 -5.90 6.01
CA LEU A 53 -14.96 -5.29 5.88
C LEU A 53 -15.06 -3.90 6.52
N VAL A 54 -14.28 -3.60 7.55
CA VAL A 54 -14.17 -2.25 8.12
C VAL A 54 -13.41 -1.32 7.18
N LEU A 55 -12.34 -1.80 6.55
CA LEU A 55 -11.54 -1.04 5.58
C LEU A 55 -12.28 -0.79 4.26
N GLU A 56 -13.35 -1.54 3.98
CA GLU A 56 -14.26 -1.33 2.85
C GLU A 56 -15.40 -0.33 3.11
N GLU A 57 -15.57 0.15 4.35
CA GLU A 57 -16.57 1.17 4.64
C GLU A 57 -16.21 2.53 4.01
N GLU A 58 -17.20 3.41 3.87
CA GLU A 58 -17.01 4.75 3.29
C GLU A 58 -16.01 5.61 4.11
N PHE A 59 -16.06 5.48 5.44
CA PHE A 59 -15.18 6.19 6.38
C PHE A 59 -14.58 5.24 7.42
N PRO A 60 -13.62 4.37 7.04
CA PRO A 60 -13.07 3.35 7.94
C PRO A 60 -12.43 3.92 9.21
N GLU A 61 -11.83 5.11 9.12
CA GLU A 61 -11.20 5.80 10.23
C GLU A 61 -12.17 6.07 11.38
N LYS A 62 -13.46 6.32 11.12
CA LYS A 62 -14.46 6.51 12.16
C LYS A 62 -14.64 5.24 13.00
N VAL A 63 -14.64 4.08 12.34
CA VAL A 63 -14.73 2.78 13.01
C VAL A 63 -13.46 2.51 13.83
N LEU A 64 -12.28 2.80 13.28
CA LEU A 64 -11.00 2.59 13.98
C LEU A 64 -10.81 3.52 15.18
N LEU A 65 -11.18 4.80 15.07
CA LEU A 65 -11.22 5.76 16.17
C LEU A 65 -12.15 5.29 17.29
N ARG A 66 -13.33 4.78 16.91
CA ARG A 66 -14.28 4.21 17.87
C ARG A 66 -13.75 2.94 18.52
N ALA A 67 -13.13 2.05 17.75
CA ALA A 67 -12.49 0.83 18.24
C ALA A 67 -11.38 1.14 19.25
N LYS A 68 -10.58 2.20 19.02
CA LYS A 68 -9.60 2.69 20.01
C LYS A 68 -10.27 3.14 21.30
N LYS A 69 -11.32 3.98 21.21
CA LYS A 69 -12.06 4.48 22.40
C LYS A 69 -12.64 3.33 23.25
N LEU A 70 -13.04 2.23 22.61
CA LEU A 70 -13.58 1.04 23.29
C LEU A 70 -12.52 -0.02 23.64
N LYS A 71 -11.22 0.27 23.43
CA LYS A 71 -10.10 -0.67 23.66
C LYS A 71 -10.19 -1.96 22.84
N VAL A 72 -10.88 -1.91 21.70
CA VAL A 72 -11.01 -3.02 20.74
C VAL A 72 -9.80 -3.04 19.79
N LEU A 73 -9.35 -1.89 19.31
CA LEU A 73 -8.21 -1.81 18.38
C LEU A 73 -6.90 -2.43 18.93
N PRO A 74 -6.49 -2.18 20.20
CA PRO A 74 -5.30 -2.79 20.78
C PRO A 74 -5.36 -4.32 20.88
N LYS A 75 -6.56 -4.93 20.73
CA LYS A 75 -6.72 -6.39 20.66
C LYS A 75 -6.28 -6.97 19.32
N LEU A 76 -6.25 -6.18 18.25
CA LEU A 76 -5.64 -6.61 16.98
C LEU A 76 -4.13 -6.68 17.14
N HIS A 77 -3.54 -5.58 17.59
CA HIS A 77 -2.12 -5.48 17.90
C HIS A 77 -1.91 -4.25 18.81
N PRO A 78 -1.16 -4.36 19.92
CA PRO A 78 -1.05 -3.28 20.91
C PRO A 78 -0.47 -1.96 20.38
N ALA A 79 0.42 -2.05 19.38
CA ALA A 79 1.08 -0.87 18.79
C ALA A 79 0.20 -0.14 17.76
N LEU A 80 -0.96 -0.67 17.37
CA LEU A 80 -1.85 0.01 16.42
C LEU A 80 -2.51 1.24 17.04
N LYS A 81 -2.55 2.30 16.24
CA LYS A 81 -3.05 3.62 16.65
C LYS A 81 -4.10 4.10 15.65
N GLY A 82 -5.36 4.10 16.08
CA GLY A 82 -6.47 4.78 15.40
C GLY A 82 -6.60 6.19 15.95
N ASP A 83 -5.87 7.14 15.40
CA ASP A 83 -5.85 8.54 15.83
C ASP A 83 -6.03 9.49 14.64
N ASP A 84 -5.94 10.78 14.90
CA ASP A 84 -6.20 11.83 13.91
C ASP A 84 -5.22 11.76 12.74
N TRP A 85 -3.98 11.35 12.98
CA TRP A 85 -3.01 11.09 11.90
C TRP A 85 -3.52 10.01 10.94
N LEU A 86 -4.03 8.88 11.46
CA LEU A 86 -4.56 7.82 10.60
C LEU A 86 -5.79 8.29 9.83
N ALA A 87 -6.67 9.05 10.50
CA ALA A 87 -7.87 9.60 9.88
C ALA A 87 -7.53 10.53 8.71
N GLU A 88 -6.57 11.43 8.90
CA GLU A 88 -6.07 12.34 7.86
C GLU A 88 -5.50 11.54 6.67
N LYS A 89 -4.70 10.50 6.92
CA LYS A 89 -4.14 9.68 5.82
C LYS A 89 -5.18 8.85 5.09
N PHE A 90 -6.24 8.42 5.77
CA PHE A 90 -7.35 7.71 5.13
C PHE A 90 -8.18 8.66 4.26
N GLU A 91 -8.39 9.89 4.71
CA GLU A 91 -9.01 10.94 3.92
C GLU A 91 -8.21 11.27 2.66
N GLN A 92 -6.90 11.53 2.79
CA GLN A 92 -6.02 11.77 1.64
C GLN A 92 -5.99 10.58 0.66
N ALA A 93 -6.02 9.34 1.17
CA ALA A 93 -6.10 8.16 0.32
C ALA A 93 -7.40 8.12 -0.51
N ARG A 94 -8.54 8.50 0.08
CA ARG A 94 -9.83 8.59 -0.63
C ARG A 94 -9.80 9.68 -1.69
N GLU A 95 -9.29 10.87 -1.36
CA GLU A 95 -9.16 11.97 -2.31
C GLU A 95 -8.33 11.56 -3.52
N LEU A 96 -7.18 10.91 -3.28
CA LEU A 96 -6.29 10.42 -4.34
C LEU A 96 -6.92 9.31 -5.19
N SER A 97 -7.82 8.50 -4.62
CA SER A 97 -8.44 7.36 -5.33
C SER A 97 -9.73 7.73 -6.06
N SER A 98 -10.26 8.93 -5.84
CA SER A 98 -11.53 9.39 -6.41
C SER A 98 -11.54 9.30 -7.95
N PRO A 99 -12.62 8.80 -8.58
CA PRO A 99 -13.94 8.44 -8.01
C PRO A 99 -14.02 7.02 -7.43
N ASN A 100 -12.93 6.26 -7.43
CA ASN A 100 -12.88 4.90 -6.88
C ASN A 100 -12.58 4.92 -5.37
N SER A 101 -12.77 3.77 -4.71
CA SER A 101 -12.37 3.59 -3.32
C SER A 101 -10.92 3.11 -3.20
N PRO A 102 -10.17 3.53 -2.16
CA PRO A 102 -8.85 2.99 -1.88
C PRO A 102 -8.90 1.48 -1.65
N SER A 103 -7.85 0.77 -2.08
CA SER A 103 -7.75 -0.67 -1.83
C SER A 103 -7.59 -0.98 -0.33
N VAL A 104 -8.12 -2.12 0.10
CA VAL A 104 -7.89 -2.67 1.46
C VAL A 104 -6.39 -2.74 1.78
N GLY A 105 -5.56 -3.10 0.80
CA GLY A 105 -4.11 -3.15 0.95
C GLY A 105 -3.48 -1.79 1.27
N LEU A 106 -3.95 -0.70 0.65
CA LEU A 106 -3.47 0.66 0.94
C LEU A 106 -3.85 1.09 2.36
N TYR A 107 -5.11 0.90 2.77
CA TYR A 107 -5.52 1.23 4.13
C TYR A 107 -4.80 0.39 5.19
N LEU A 108 -4.59 -0.90 4.93
CA LEU A 108 -3.84 -1.77 5.83
C LEU A 108 -2.37 -1.34 5.93
N ALA A 109 -1.75 -0.94 4.82
CA ALA A 109 -0.40 -0.37 4.81
C ALA A 109 -0.30 0.91 5.65
N LEU A 110 -1.26 1.83 5.52
CA LEU A 110 -1.34 3.07 6.32
C LEU A 110 -1.58 2.78 7.81
N LEU A 111 -2.46 1.83 8.13
CA LEU A 111 -2.72 1.40 9.50
C LEU A 111 -1.47 0.79 10.16
N ALA A 112 -0.71 -0.01 9.42
CA ALA A 112 0.52 -0.64 9.88
C ALA A 112 1.77 0.24 9.72
N TYR A 113 1.67 1.42 9.10
CA TYR A 113 2.83 2.24 8.71
C TYR A 113 3.74 2.64 9.88
N ARG A 114 3.14 2.88 11.06
CA ARG A 114 3.86 3.29 12.28
C ARG A 114 4.37 2.13 13.11
N LEU A 115 4.11 0.89 12.70
CA LEU A 115 4.73 -0.29 13.29
C LEU A 115 6.22 -0.33 12.90
N ASN A 116 7.00 -1.11 13.63
CA ASN A 116 8.33 -1.57 13.19
C ASN A 116 8.25 -2.94 12.50
N ALA A 117 9.37 -3.42 11.94
CA ALA A 117 9.41 -4.67 11.18
C ALA A 117 8.93 -5.90 11.99
N GLN A 118 9.30 -6.00 13.26
CA GLN A 118 8.89 -7.11 14.13
C GLN A 118 7.39 -7.05 14.45
N GLU A 119 6.87 -5.86 14.75
CA GLU A 119 5.45 -5.62 14.99
C GLU A 119 4.61 -5.88 13.73
N SER A 120 5.12 -5.50 12.55
CA SER A 120 4.48 -5.77 11.27
C SER A 120 4.36 -7.28 11.00
N GLU A 121 5.43 -8.06 11.24
CA GLU A 121 5.37 -9.52 11.12
C GLU A 121 4.47 -10.19 12.18
N SER A 122 4.44 -9.65 13.39
CA SER A 122 3.47 -10.07 14.41
C SER A 122 2.04 -9.85 13.92
N LEU A 123 1.73 -8.67 13.35
CA LEU A 123 0.40 -8.38 12.80
C LEU A 123 0.05 -9.31 11.63
N ILE A 124 0.99 -9.56 10.70
CA ILE A 124 0.82 -10.47 9.56
C ILE A 124 0.45 -11.87 10.05
N SER A 125 1.18 -12.40 11.03
CA SER A 125 0.95 -13.74 11.58
C SER A 125 -0.34 -13.83 12.40
N GLN A 126 -0.63 -12.83 13.24
CA GLN A 126 -1.84 -12.78 14.07
C GLN A 126 -3.12 -12.72 13.24
N LEU A 127 -3.14 -11.91 12.18
CA LEU A 127 -4.28 -11.81 11.27
C LEU A 127 -4.26 -12.88 10.15
N ARG A 128 -3.21 -13.68 10.08
CA ARG A 128 -2.99 -14.68 9.01
C ARG A 128 -3.17 -14.07 7.63
N LEU A 129 -2.55 -12.91 7.38
CA LEU A 129 -2.76 -12.17 6.14
C LEU A 129 -2.42 -13.02 4.91
N SER A 130 -3.15 -12.80 3.82
CA SER A 130 -2.84 -13.43 2.54
C SER A 130 -1.42 -13.04 2.08
N LYS A 131 -0.79 -13.87 1.24
CA LYS A 131 0.54 -13.58 0.70
C LYS A 131 0.62 -12.19 0.06
N ALA A 132 -0.44 -11.77 -0.65
CA ALA A 132 -0.53 -10.46 -1.28
C ALA A 132 -0.54 -9.31 -0.26
N LEU A 133 -1.40 -9.38 0.76
CA LEU A 133 -1.47 -8.33 1.80
C LEU A 133 -0.20 -8.29 2.65
N ALA A 134 0.36 -9.46 2.99
CA ALA A 134 1.62 -9.55 3.70
C ALA A 134 2.76 -8.90 2.89
N GLN A 135 2.81 -9.13 1.57
CA GLN A 135 3.81 -8.51 0.71
C GLN A 135 3.67 -6.98 0.69
N ILE A 136 2.45 -6.44 0.64
CA ILE A 136 2.24 -4.98 0.69
C ILE A 136 2.80 -4.37 1.98
N LEU A 137 2.59 -5.02 3.13
CA LEU A 137 3.12 -4.54 4.41
C LEU A 137 4.64 -4.60 4.47
N LYS A 138 5.24 -5.68 3.93
CA LYS A 138 6.70 -5.83 3.81
C LYS A 138 7.28 -4.78 2.87
N ASP A 139 6.70 -4.58 1.70
CA ASP A 139 7.09 -3.56 0.74
C ASP A 139 7.02 -2.16 1.36
N THR A 140 5.95 -1.88 2.11
CA THR A 140 5.74 -0.58 2.75
C THR A 140 6.87 -0.28 3.73
N HIS A 141 7.24 -1.26 4.57
CA HIS A 141 8.36 -1.13 5.50
C HIS A 141 9.72 -1.04 4.81
N ASN A 142 9.99 -1.95 3.86
CA ASN A 142 11.26 -1.96 3.13
C ASN A 142 11.49 -0.67 2.35
N LEU A 143 10.42 -0.10 1.77
CA LEU A 143 10.48 1.19 1.10
C LEU A 143 10.69 2.32 2.11
N LYS A 144 9.92 2.33 3.22
CA LYS A 144 10.05 3.31 4.31
C LYS A 144 11.48 3.42 4.82
N ASP A 145 12.16 2.29 5.04
CA ASP A 145 13.54 2.23 5.53
C ASP A 145 14.58 2.78 4.53
N LYS A 146 14.21 2.85 3.25
CA LYS A 146 15.09 3.32 2.16
C LYS A 146 14.66 4.67 1.59
N LEU A 147 13.65 5.32 2.18
CA LEU A 147 13.07 6.56 1.67
C LEU A 147 14.08 7.71 1.56
N ASP A 148 15.09 7.74 2.41
CA ASP A 148 16.14 8.77 2.39
C ASP A 148 16.89 8.83 1.05
N TRP A 149 16.95 7.72 0.31
CA TRP A 149 17.51 7.72 -1.05
C TRP A 149 16.73 8.65 -1.99
N LEU A 150 15.40 8.70 -1.84
CA LEU A 150 14.52 9.61 -2.60
C LEU A 150 14.55 11.05 -2.08
N ALA A 151 15.17 11.31 -0.93
CA ALA A 151 15.32 12.68 -0.42
C ALA A 151 16.46 13.45 -1.11
N GLN A 152 17.33 12.75 -1.84
CA GLN A 152 18.45 13.36 -2.55
C GLN A 152 17.93 14.22 -3.72
N PRO A 153 18.49 15.42 -3.96
CA PRO A 153 18.14 16.21 -5.13
C PRO A 153 18.73 15.59 -6.41
N GLY A 154 17.94 15.62 -7.49
CA GLY A 154 18.39 15.27 -8.84
C GLY A 154 18.64 13.78 -9.17
N PRO A 155 17.98 12.78 -8.56
CA PRO A 155 18.06 11.41 -9.08
C PRO A 155 17.48 11.39 -10.50
N ARG A 156 18.12 10.62 -11.39
CA ARG A 156 17.62 10.44 -12.75
C ARG A 156 16.24 9.77 -12.72
N PRO A 157 15.30 10.12 -13.61
CA PRO A 157 14.01 9.45 -13.72
C PRO A 157 14.11 7.92 -13.81
N SER A 158 15.05 7.39 -14.59
CA SER A 158 15.34 5.95 -14.65
C SER A 158 15.71 5.33 -13.31
N SER A 159 16.46 6.06 -12.48
CA SER A 159 16.85 5.61 -11.14
C SER A 159 15.66 5.59 -10.20
N ILE A 160 14.79 6.61 -10.25
CA ILE A 160 13.53 6.64 -9.46
C ILE A 160 12.65 5.45 -9.86
N TYR A 161 12.50 5.19 -11.16
CA TYR A 161 11.73 4.05 -11.66
C TYR A 161 12.29 2.74 -11.12
N ARG A 162 13.59 2.47 -11.30
CA ARG A 162 14.24 1.24 -10.83
C ARG A 162 14.10 1.06 -9.32
N PHE A 163 14.17 2.14 -8.56
CA PHE A 163 14.00 2.10 -7.11
C PHE A 163 12.57 1.72 -6.71
N LEU A 164 11.54 2.19 -7.42
CA LEU A 164 10.14 2.02 -7.03
C LEU A 164 9.43 0.84 -7.71
N HIS A 165 9.83 0.42 -8.91
CA HIS A 165 9.03 -0.47 -9.76
C HIS A 165 8.78 -1.87 -9.22
N ASP A 166 9.65 -2.36 -8.33
CA ASP A 166 9.53 -3.69 -7.72
C ASP A 166 8.57 -3.72 -6.51
N TYR A 167 8.17 -2.56 -5.99
CA TYR A 167 7.26 -2.47 -4.87
C TYR A 167 5.79 -2.43 -5.34
N SER A 168 4.91 -2.98 -4.50
CA SER A 168 3.47 -2.85 -4.73
C SER A 168 3.00 -1.39 -4.73
N LEU A 169 2.05 -1.05 -5.59
CA LEU A 169 1.51 0.31 -5.68
C LEU A 169 0.91 0.79 -4.36
N SER A 170 0.21 -0.08 -3.63
CA SER A 170 -0.32 0.25 -2.31
C SER A 170 0.78 0.66 -1.33
N ALA A 171 1.95 0.01 -1.38
CA ALA A 171 3.09 0.37 -0.54
C ALA A 171 3.72 1.71 -0.94
N ILE A 172 3.86 1.95 -2.25
CA ILE A 172 4.36 3.22 -2.79
C ILE A 172 3.43 4.38 -2.41
N THR A 173 2.13 4.21 -2.61
CA THR A 173 1.12 5.22 -2.25
C THR A 173 1.04 5.44 -0.74
N ALA A 174 1.16 4.39 0.09
CA ALA A 174 1.22 4.56 1.54
C ALA A 174 2.43 5.41 1.96
N ASN A 175 3.60 5.17 1.38
CA ASN A 175 4.81 5.97 1.63
C ASN A 175 4.68 7.41 1.10
N LEU A 176 4.05 7.63 -0.06
CA LEU A 176 3.73 8.98 -0.56
C LEU A 176 2.91 9.77 0.47
N LEU A 177 1.81 9.20 0.94
CA LEU A 177 0.87 9.86 1.84
C LEU A 177 1.46 10.09 3.23
N ALA A 178 2.29 9.16 3.70
CA ALA A 178 2.83 9.18 5.05
C ALA A 178 4.20 9.88 5.18
N CYS A 179 4.87 10.22 4.07
CA CYS A 179 6.12 10.98 4.11
C CYS A 179 5.87 12.46 4.46
N ASN A 180 6.83 13.06 5.16
CA ASN A 180 6.80 14.48 5.52
C ASN A 180 7.75 15.34 4.67
N SER A 181 8.42 14.73 3.68
CA SER A 181 9.41 15.40 2.83
C SER A 181 8.79 15.72 1.47
N LEU A 182 8.79 17.01 1.10
CA LEU A 182 8.27 17.47 -0.19
C LEU A 182 9.05 16.87 -1.37
N VAL A 183 10.36 16.67 -1.22
CA VAL A 183 11.22 16.08 -2.26
C VAL A 183 10.84 14.62 -2.52
N ILE A 184 10.68 13.84 -1.44
CA ILE A 184 10.24 12.44 -1.53
C ILE A 184 8.86 12.36 -2.17
N TYR A 185 7.94 13.22 -1.72
CA TYR A 185 6.60 13.31 -2.27
C TYR A 185 6.62 13.55 -3.78
N GLN A 186 7.39 14.53 -4.25
CA GLN A 186 7.52 14.84 -5.67
C GLN A 186 8.08 13.67 -6.49
N HIS A 187 9.12 12.97 -5.99
CA HIS A 187 9.69 11.83 -6.72
C HIS A 187 8.73 10.64 -6.80
N ILE A 188 8.03 10.31 -5.70
CA ILE A 188 7.05 9.22 -5.72
C ILE A 188 5.85 9.59 -6.59
N GLN A 189 5.36 10.83 -6.51
CA GLN A 189 4.27 11.31 -7.35
C GLN A 189 4.64 11.26 -8.84
N PHE A 190 5.84 11.71 -9.19
CA PHE A 190 6.34 11.64 -10.56
C PHE A 190 6.41 10.21 -11.09
N PHE A 191 6.78 9.24 -10.25
CA PHE A 191 6.71 7.83 -10.60
C PHE A 191 5.28 7.35 -10.84
N LEU A 192 4.36 7.67 -9.93
CA LEU A 192 2.95 7.23 -9.99
C LEU A 192 2.20 7.82 -11.19
N ASP A 193 2.49 9.07 -11.55
CA ASP A 193 1.76 9.80 -12.59
C ASP A 193 2.37 9.59 -13.98
N LYS A 194 3.71 9.47 -14.08
CA LYS A 194 4.42 9.44 -15.37
C LYS A 194 5.28 8.20 -15.56
N LEU A 195 6.33 8.02 -14.74
CA LEU A 195 7.41 7.07 -15.06
C LEU A 195 6.92 5.64 -15.21
N ARG A 196 5.96 5.21 -14.36
CA ARG A 196 5.45 3.84 -14.39
C ARG A 196 4.77 3.43 -15.71
N TYR A 197 4.33 4.40 -16.51
CA TYR A 197 3.64 4.20 -17.78
C TYR A 197 4.56 4.31 -19.01
N ILE A 198 5.78 4.81 -18.84
CA ILE A 198 6.75 4.92 -19.94
C ILE A 198 7.21 3.51 -20.32
N ARG A 199 7.20 3.21 -21.62
CA ARG A 199 7.70 1.95 -22.18
C ARG A 199 8.47 2.24 -23.48
N PRO A 200 9.51 1.46 -23.82
CA PRO A 200 10.09 1.44 -25.15
C PRO A 200 9.04 1.19 -26.23
N SER A 201 9.22 1.81 -27.40
CA SER A 201 8.42 1.55 -28.59
C SER A 201 8.85 0.24 -29.26
N LEU A 202 10.15 -0.08 -29.17
CA LEU A 202 10.71 -1.34 -29.63
C LEU A 202 10.43 -2.47 -28.65
N THR A 203 10.03 -3.60 -29.19
CA THR A 203 9.80 -4.86 -28.47
C THR A 203 10.99 -5.80 -28.65
N GLY A 204 11.07 -6.85 -27.82
CA GLY A 204 12.08 -7.89 -28.01
C GLY A 204 12.03 -8.58 -29.39
N ASN A 205 10.87 -8.59 -30.06
CA ASN A 205 10.76 -9.10 -31.43
C ASN A 205 11.33 -8.12 -32.47
N ASP A 206 11.23 -6.82 -32.22
CA ASP A 206 11.87 -5.81 -33.07
C ASP A 206 13.38 -5.93 -32.98
N LEU A 207 13.94 -6.07 -31.77
CA LEU A 207 15.37 -6.26 -31.55
C LEU A 207 15.92 -7.51 -32.26
N LYS A 208 15.17 -8.62 -32.25
CA LYS A 208 15.53 -9.83 -33.01
C LYS A 208 15.59 -9.57 -34.52
N ARG A 209 14.63 -8.81 -35.06
CA ARG A 209 14.62 -8.44 -36.49
C ARG A 209 15.76 -7.51 -36.85
N MET A 210 16.22 -6.71 -35.89
CA MET A 210 17.38 -5.82 -36.02
C MET A 210 18.73 -6.54 -35.87
N GLY A 211 18.75 -7.86 -35.66
CA GLY A 211 19.98 -8.66 -35.59
C GLY A 211 20.52 -8.92 -34.19
N ILE A 212 19.82 -8.46 -33.12
CA ILE A 212 20.25 -8.76 -31.74
C ILE A 212 20.00 -10.23 -31.42
N THR A 213 21.04 -10.92 -30.93
CA THR A 213 20.99 -12.33 -30.59
C THR A 213 19.97 -12.58 -29.46
N PRO A 214 19.06 -13.58 -29.60
CA PRO A 214 18.14 -13.94 -28.54
C PRO A 214 18.86 -14.37 -27.27
N GLY A 215 18.43 -13.83 -26.12
CA GLY A 215 19.01 -14.18 -24.81
C GLY A 215 19.09 -12.98 -23.86
N PRO A 216 20.00 -13.00 -22.88
CA PRO A 216 20.21 -11.92 -21.91
C PRO A 216 20.42 -10.55 -22.56
N ARG A 217 21.08 -10.53 -23.73
CA ARG A 217 21.37 -9.30 -24.48
C ARG A 217 20.12 -8.53 -24.92
N ILE A 218 19.02 -9.22 -25.26
CA ILE A 218 17.73 -8.56 -25.54
C ILE A 218 17.23 -7.80 -24.32
N LYS A 219 17.34 -8.40 -23.13
CA LYS A 219 16.90 -7.77 -21.89
C LYS A 219 17.75 -6.52 -21.60
N GLU A 220 19.07 -6.63 -21.74
CA GLU A 220 19.99 -5.51 -21.55
C GLU A 220 19.66 -4.33 -22.46
N VAL A 221 19.40 -4.59 -23.75
CA VAL A 221 19.02 -3.55 -24.72
C VAL A 221 17.64 -2.95 -24.40
N LEU A 222 16.66 -3.77 -23.99
CA LEU A 222 15.35 -3.25 -23.57
C LEU A 222 15.43 -2.39 -22.32
N ASP A 223 16.22 -2.80 -21.33
CA ASP A 223 16.45 -2.04 -20.09
C ASP A 223 17.16 -0.70 -20.41
N LEU A 224 18.11 -0.70 -21.34
CA LEU A 224 18.79 0.50 -21.83
C LEU A 224 17.82 1.45 -22.55
N LEU A 225 17.01 0.94 -23.47
CA LEU A 225 16.00 1.73 -24.18
C LEU A 225 14.99 2.34 -23.21
N HIS A 226 14.58 1.56 -22.21
CA HIS A 226 13.64 2.02 -21.21
C HIS A 226 14.23 3.15 -20.37
N ASP A 227 15.47 2.99 -19.88
CA ASP A 227 16.20 4.05 -19.18
C ASP A 227 16.34 5.31 -20.03
N ALA A 228 16.69 5.17 -21.31
CA ALA A 228 16.86 6.30 -22.22
C ALA A 228 15.55 7.07 -22.44
N ARG A 229 14.41 6.37 -22.50
CA ARG A 229 13.09 7.00 -22.54
C ARG A 229 12.70 7.65 -21.23
N LEU A 230 12.94 6.98 -20.11
CA LEU A 230 12.66 7.53 -18.77
C LEU A 230 13.43 8.83 -18.55
N ASP A 231 14.71 8.84 -18.93
CA ASP A 231 15.61 9.99 -18.82
C ASP A 231 15.40 11.05 -19.94
N GLU A 232 14.37 10.90 -20.77
CA GLU A 232 14.02 11.80 -21.88
C GLU A 232 15.16 12.02 -22.91
N ARG A 233 16.16 11.12 -22.96
CA ARG A 233 17.22 11.14 -23.98
C ARG A 233 16.71 10.72 -25.34
N ILE A 234 15.68 9.85 -25.34
CA ILE A 234 15.02 9.36 -26.54
C ILE A 234 13.51 9.49 -26.33
N THR A 235 12.84 10.15 -27.26
CA THR A 235 11.38 10.35 -27.22
C THR A 235 10.67 9.68 -28.40
N THR A 236 11.40 9.43 -29.50
CA THR A 236 10.88 8.88 -30.75
C THR A 236 11.31 7.43 -30.97
N LYS A 237 10.60 6.73 -31.86
CA LYS A 237 10.95 5.37 -32.25
C LYS A 237 12.25 5.35 -33.07
N GLU A 238 12.47 6.37 -33.89
CA GLU A 238 13.68 6.53 -34.69
C GLU A 238 14.92 6.63 -33.79
N GLY A 239 14.86 7.43 -32.71
CA GLY A 239 15.97 7.51 -31.76
C GLY A 239 16.22 6.19 -31.01
N GLU A 240 15.20 5.37 -30.80
CA GLU A 240 15.38 4.01 -30.25
C GLU A 240 16.11 3.11 -31.26
N ILE A 241 15.77 3.21 -32.55
CA ILE A 241 16.43 2.44 -33.62
C ILE A 241 17.90 2.82 -33.70
N ASP A 242 18.22 4.12 -33.75
CA ASP A 242 19.59 4.63 -33.82
C ASP A 242 20.44 4.15 -32.62
N LEU A 243 19.85 4.11 -31.42
CA LEU A 243 20.54 3.59 -30.24
C LEU A 243 20.85 2.10 -30.36
N VAL A 244 19.92 1.31 -30.91
CA VAL A 244 20.09 -0.15 -31.07
C VAL A 244 21.10 -0.49 -32.17
N GLU A 245 21.21 0.30 -33.23
CA GLU A 245 22.18 0.05 -34.31
C GLU A 245 23.63 -0.01 -33.79
N GLY A 246 23.96 0.76 -32.75
CA GLY A 246 25.28 0.68 -32.08
C GLY A 246 25.52 -0.60 -31.26
N TRP A 247 24.53 -1.49 -31.15
CA TRP A 247 24.57 -2.73 -30.37
C TRP A 247 24.44 -4.00 -31.22
N VAL A 248 24.20 -3.85 -32.52
CA VAL A 248 24.13 -4.95 -33.49
C VAL A 248 25.54 -5.50 -33.70
N ASP A 249 25.66 -6.84 -33.70
CA ASP A 249 26.92 -7.56 -33.96
C ASP A 249 27.28 -7.58 -35.46
#